data_AF-A0A526YLE8-F1
#
_entry.id   AF-A0A526YLE8-F1
#
_cell.length_a   1.000
_cell.length_b   1.000
_cell.length_c   1.000
_cell.angle_alpha   90.00
_cell.angle_beta   90.00
_cell.angle_gamma   90.00
#
_symmetry.space_group_name_H-M   'P 1'
#
loop_
_entity.id
_entity.type
_entity.pdbx_description
1 polymer ?
#
loop_
_entity_poly.entity_id
_entity_poly.type
_entity_poly.pdbx_seq_one_letter_code
_entity_poly.pdbx_strand_id
1 'polypeptide(L)' 'MDKPALPNSFRTGPDEQGMFGIFGGRFVAETLMPLILDLERHWNEVKDDP' A
#
# COMPACT_ATOMS: atom_id res chain seq x y z
N MET A 1 13.74 17.51 -9.20
CA MET A 1 13.65 16.72 -10.44
C MET A 1 12.31 16.01 -10.40
N ASP A 2 11.29 16.57 -11.04
CA ASP A 2 9.97 15.94 -11.13
C ASP A 2 10.07 14.70 -12.02
N LYS A 3 10.10 13.53 -11.39
CA LYS A 3 9.95 12.27 -12.09
C LYS A 3 8.47 12.19 -12.51
N PRO A 4 8.14 12.00 -13.80
CA PRO A 4 6.74 11.89 -14.21
C PRO A 4 6.11 10.72 -13.44
N ALA A 5 4.93 10.96 -12.86
CA ALA A 5 4.17 9.92 -12.18
C ALA A 5 3.96 8.76 -13.16
N LEU A 6 4.42 7.56 -12.78
CA LEU A 6 4.24 6.37 -13.59
C LEU A 6 2.73 6.10 -13.74
N PRO A 7 2.25 5.65 -14.91
CA PRO A 7 0.83 5.32 -15.09
C PRO A 7 0.37 4.26 -14.08
N ASN A 8 -0.77 4.51 -13.44
CA ASN A 8 -1.40 3.54 -12.53
C ASN A 8 -1.61 2.19 -13.25
N SER A 9 -1.12 1.10 -12.67
CA SER A 9 -1.25 -0.24 -13.24
C SER A 9 -1.48 -1.28 -12.16
N PHE A 10 -2.47 -2.13 -12.37
CA PHE A 10 -2.72 -3.29 -11.51
C PHE A 10 -1.56 -4.30 -11.53
N ARG A 11 -0.70 -4.28 -12.55
CA ARG A 11 0.46 -5.16 -12.64
C ARG A 11 1.62 -4.71 -11.76
N THR A 12 1.78 -3.40 -11.57
CA THR A 12 2.83 -2.83 -10.71
C THR A 12 2.38 -2.69 -9.26
N GLY A 13 1.07 -2.71 -9.02
CA GLY A 13 0.49 -2.51 -7.69
C GLY A 13 0.44 -1.02 -7.30
N PRO A 14 -0.07 -0.74 -6.08
CA PRO A 14 -0.06 0.60 -5.51
C PRO A 14 1.35 1.00 -5.04
N ASP A 15 1.55 2.26 -4.70
CA ASP A 15 2.76 2.71 -4.00
C ASP A 15 2.80 2.26 -2.53
N GLU A 16 3.87 2.61 -1.81
CA GLU A 16 4.08 2.26 -0.40
C GLU A 16 2.97 2.78 0.54
N GLN A 17 2.30 3.87 0.16
CA GLN A 17 1.19 4.43 0.93
C GLN A 17 -0.14 3.73 0.62
N GLY A 18 -0.17 2.81 -0.35
CA GLY A 18 -1.38 2.14 -0.83
C GLY A 18 -2.14 2.98 -1.87
N MET A 19 -1.47 3.92 -2.54
CA MET A 19 -2.08 4.77 -3.56
C MET A 19 -1.89 4.21 -4.97
N PHE A 20 -2.96 4.25 -5.75
CA PHE A 20 -2.95 4.21 -7.21
C PHE A 20 -3.13 5.63 -7.74
N GLY A 21 -2.03 6.37 -7.85
CA GLY A 21 -2.05 7.78 -8.27
C GLY A 21 -2.79 8.60 -7.22
N ILE A 22 -3.94 9.18 -7.58
CA ILE A 22 -4.74 10.00 -6.64
C ILE A 22 -5.74 9.20 -5.80
N PHE A 23 -5.86 7.89 -6.02
CA PHE A 23 -6.86 7.03 -5.38
C PHE A 23 -6.21 6.05 -4.41
N GLY A 24 -6.91 5.68 -3.34
CA GLY A 24 -6.44 4.70 -2.36
C GLY A 24 -5.95 5.35 -1.07
N GLY A 25 -4.90 4.79 -0.48
CA GLY A 25 -4.33 5.25 0.78
C GLY A 25 -5.06 4.70 2.01
N ARG A 26 -4.64 5.15 3.19
CA ARG A 26 -5.14 4.66 4.48
C ARG A 26 -5.79 5.78 5.28
N PHE A 27 -7.06 6.06 4.97
CA PHE A 27 -7.87 7.08 5.64
C PHE A 27 -8.81 6.43 6.67
N VAL A 28 -8.26 6.04 7.82
CA VAL A 28 -8.97 5.33 8.89
C VAL A 28 -8.77 6.03 10.24
N ALA A 29 -9.52 5.61 11.27
CA ALA A 29 -9.29 6.07 12.63
C ALA A 29 -7.88 5.68 13.13
N GLU A 30 -7.27 6.55 13.93
CA GLU A 30 -5.91 6.33 14.49
C GLU A 30 -5.80 5.00 15.25
N THR A 31 -6.84 4.64 16.00
CA THR A 31 -6.92 3.39 16.75
C THR A 31 -6.84 2.13 15.89
N LEU A 32 -7.12 2.23 14.58
CA LEU A 32 -7.02 1.13 13.64
C LEU A 32 -5.65 1.04 12.98
N MET A 33 -4.85 2.11 12.97
CA MET A 33 -3.57 2.13 12.27
C MET A 33 -2.58 1.07 12.77
N PRO A 34 -2.41 0.84 14.09
CA PRO A 34 -1.53 -0.23 14.57
C PRO A 34 -1.93 -1.60 14.03
N LEU A 35 -3.24 -1.90 13.97
CA LEU A 35 -3.74 -3.19 13.49
C LEU A 35 -3.56 -3.36 11.98
N ILE A 36 -3.72 -2.30 11.19
CA ILE A 36 -3.48 -2.33 9.74
C ILE A 36 -2.00 -2.55 9.44
N LEU A 37 -1.10 -1.87 10.15
CA LEU A 37 0.34 -2.05 9.98
C LEU A 37 0.78 -3.45 10.43
N ASP A 38 0.20 -3.97 11.50
CA ASP A 38 0.46 -5.33 11.97
C ASP A 38 0.05 -6.38 10.94
N LEU A 39 -1.16 -6.22 10.38
CA LEU A 39 -1.66 -7.08 9.30
C LEU A 39 -0.77 -7.00 8.05
N GLU A 40 -0.39 -5.81 7.61
CA GLU A 40 0.48 -5.61 6.45
C GLU A 40 1.84 -6.29 6.66
N ARG A 41 2.40 -6.22 7.86
CA ARG A 41 3.66 -6.87 8.19
C ARG A 41 3.55 -8.39 8.04
N HIS A 42 2.58 -9.02 8.71
CA HIS A 42 2.38 -10.46 8.62
C HIS A 42 2.03 -10.91 7.20
N TRP A 43 1.22 -10.15 6.47
CA TRP A 43 0.94 -10.44 5.07
C TRP A 43 2.23 -10.45 4.24
N ASN A 44 3.09 -9.44 4.41
CA ASN A 44 4.36 -9.37 3.67
C ASN A 44 5.32 -10.51 4.02
N GLU A 45 5.28 -11.02 5.25
CA GLU A 45 6.08 -12.16 5.70
C GLU A 45 5.66 -13.47 5.00
N VAL A 46 4.37 -13.66 4.73
CA VAL A 46 3.82 -14.96 4.27
C VAL A 46 3.26 -14.97 2.86
N LYS A 47 3.14 -13.82 2.19
CA LYS A 47 2.50 -13.73 0.86
C LYS A 47 3.12 -14.61 -0.24
N ASP A 48 4.42 -14.86 -0.12
CA ASP A 48 5.22 -15.64 -1.06
C ASP A 48 5.57 -17.03 -0.49
N ASP A 49 4.96 -17.41 0.65
CA ASP A 49 5.06 -18.76 1.20
C ASP A 49 4.42 -19.76 0.20
N PRO A 50 5.14 -20.82 -0.23
CA PRO A 50 4.70 -21.72 -1.30
C PRO A 50 3.34 -22.42 -1.13
#